data_AF-A0A2N2Z0J6-F1
#
_entry.id   AF-A0A2N2Z0J6-F1
#
_cell.length_a   1.000
_cell.length_b   1.000
_cell.length_c   1.000
_cell.angle_alpha   90.00
_cell.angle_beta   90.00
_cell.angle_gamma   90.00
#
_symmetry.space_group_name_H-M   'P 1'
#
loop_
_entity.id
_entity.type
_entity.pdbx_description
1 polymer ?
#
loop_
_entity_poly.entity_id
_entity_poly.type
_entity_poly.pdbx_seq_one_letter_code
_entity_poly.pdbx_strand_id
1 'polypeptide(L)' 'MENTVNLRSGEFLVKEVDAKDIFIPEEFNEEQRMIAQTCRDFLDAEVIPNLDKIDKGDRELMKS' A
#
# COMPACT_ATOMS: atom_id res chain seq x y z
N MET A 1 -22.52 17.22 0.06
CA MET A 1 -21.68 16.43 -0.86
C MET A 1 -20.43 17.25 -1.04
N GLU A 2 -19.31 16.84 -0.42
CA GLU A 2 -18.03 17.52 -0.64
C GLU A 2 -17.68 17.36 -2.12
N ASN A 3 -17.41 18.48 -2.79
CA ASN A 3 -16.93 18.51 -4.17
C ASN A 3 -15.47 18.04 -4.17
N THR A 4 -15.23 16.73 -4.11
CA THR A 4 -13.91 16.17 -4.38
C THR A 4 -13.57 16.42 -5.85
N VAL A 5 -12.46 17.12 -6.10
CA VAL A 5 -11.92 17.30 -7.44
C VAL A 5 -11.50 15.91 -7.95
N ASN A 6 -12.31 15.32 -8.81
CA ASN A 6 -11.99 14.05 -9.45
C ASN A 6 -10.92 14.28 -10.53
N LEU A 7 -9.65 14.30 -10.12
CA LEU A 7 -8.49 14.40 -10.99
C LEU A 7 -8.42 13.18 -11.90
N ARG A 8 -8.44 13.41 -13.22
CA ARG A 8 -8.17 12.32 -14.17
C ARG A 8 -6.69 12.02 -14.22
N SER A 9 -6.35 10.77 -14.52
CA SER A 9 -4.96 10.37 -14.73
C SER A 9 -4.28 11.26 -15.77
N GLY A 10 -3.16 11.88 -15.41
CA GLY A 10 -2.40 12.80 -16.26
C GLY A 10 -2.95 14.23 -16.38
N GLU A 11 -4.06 14.56 -15.73
CA GLU A 11 -4.67 15.91 -15.82
C GLU A 11 -3.80 17.01 -15.22
N PHE A 12 -2.95 16.66 -14.24
CA PHE A 12 -1.96 17.55 -13.63
C PHE A 12 -0.90 18.12 -14.61
N LEU A 13 -0.77 17.54 -15.81
CA LEU A 13 0.16 18.03 -16.84
C LEU A 13 -0.33 19.29 -17.56
N VAL A 14 -1.65 19.51 -17.56
CA VAL A 14 -2.31 20.56 -18.35
C VAL A 14 -3.15 21.51 -17.49
N LYS A 15 -3.29 21.22 -16.20
CA LYS A 15 -4.00 22.02 -15.21
C LYS A 15 -3.25 22.01 -13.88
N GLU A 16 -3.35 23.12 -13.16
CA GLU A 16 -2.82 23.20 -11.79
C GLU A 16 -3.65 22.35 -10.82
N VAL A 17 -2.97 21.73 -9.87
CA VAL A 17 -3.54 20.88 -8.82
C VAL A 17 -3.10 21.45 -7.47
N ASP A 18 -4.06 21.75 -6.59
CA ASP A 18 -3.76 22.24 -5.25
C ASP A 18 -3.21 21.11 -4.38
N ALA A 19 -2.28 21.43 -3.48
CA ALA A 19 -1.69 20.45 -2.56
C ALA A 19 -2.71 19.75 -1.66
N LYS A 20 -3.82 20.41 -1.33
CA LYS A 20 -4.92 19.87 -0.51
C LYS A 20 -5.71 18.75 -1.19
N ASP A 21 -5.59 18.64 -2.52
CA ASP A 21 -6.31 17.65 -3.33
C ASP A 21 -5.44 16.40 -3.60
N ILE A 22 -4.23 16.34 -3.05
CA ILE A 22 -3.29 15.23 -3.18
C ILE A 22 -3.28 14.44 -1.88
N PHE A 23 -3.60 13.15 -1.98
CA PHE A 23 -3.50 12.24 -0.86
C PHE A 23 -2.03 11.98 -0.47
N ILE A 24 -1.69 12.11 0.81
CA ILE A 24 -0.33 11.85 1.35
C ILE A 24 -0.35 10.79 2.46
N PRO A 25 0.79 10.11 2.75
CA PRO A 25 0.84 9.09 3.79
C PRO A 25 0.41 9.57 5.19
N GLU A 26 0.63 10.84 5.50
CA GLU A 26 0.23 11.45 6.77
C GLU A 26 -1.30 11.49 6.96
N GLU A 27 -2.07 11.38 5.86
CA GLU A 27 -3.54 11.35 5.85
C GLU A 27 -4.12 9.95 6.01
N PHE A 28 -3.29 8.91 6.12
CA PHE A 28 -3.80 7.57 6.45
C PHE A 28 -4.61 7.65 7.76
N ASN A 29 -5.76 6.98 7.79
CA ASN A 29 -6.53 6.84 9.00
C ASN A 29 -5.96 5.73 9.90
N GLU A 30 -6.54 5.57 11.09
CA GLU A 30 -6.06 4.58 12.07
C GLU A 30 -6.16 3.14 11.55
N GLU A 31 -7.28 2.79 10.92
CA GLU A 31 -7.50 1.46 10.35
C GLU A 31 -6.47 1.13 9.25
N GLN A 32 -6.21 2.07 8.35
CA GLN A 32 -5.20 1.94 7.30
C GLN A 32 -3.80 1.74 7.90
N ARG A 33 -3.47 2.44 8.98
CA ARG A 33 -2.21 2.23 9.71
C ARG A 33 -2.15 0.88 10.41
N MET A 34 -3.24 0.41 11.01
CA MET A 34 -3.31 -0.90 11.65
C MET A 34 -3.10 -2.03 10.63
N ILE A 35 -3.71 -1.92 9.44
CA ILE A 35 -3.51 -2.87 8.35
C ILE A 35 -2.05 -2.87 7.91
N ALA A 36 -1.46 -1.67 7.72
CA ALA A 36 -0.05 -1.57 7.36
C ALA A 36 0.88 -2.22 8.39
N GLN A 37 0.58 -2.06 9.69
CA GLN A 37 1.32 -2.73 10.76
C GLN A 37 1.15 -4.25 10.72
N THR A 38 -0.09 -4.72 10.55
CA THR A 38 -0.40 -6.16 10.45
C THR A 38 0.36 -6.81 9.28
N CYS A 39 0.44 -6.13 8.13
CA CYS A 39 1.23 -6.61 7.01
C CYS A 39 2.73 -6.67 7.33
N ARG A 40 3.28 -5.70 8.06
CA ARG A 40 4.69 -5.70 8.48
C ARG A 40 4.97 -6.86 9.44
N ASP A 41 4.11 -7.06 10.42
CA ASP A 41 4.27 -8.15 11.40
C ASP A 41 4.22 -9.53 10.71
N PHE A 42 3.35 -9.70 9.72
CA PHE A 42 3.30 -10.91 8.90
C PHE A 42 4.58 -11.12 8.09
N LEU A 43 5.13 -10.05 7.48
CA LEU A 43 6.40 -10.14 6.76
C LEU A 43 7.52 -10.59 7.69
N ASP A 44 7.64 -9.98 8.87
CA ASP A 44 8.69 -10.28 9.84
C ASP A 44 8.57 -11.69 10.43
N ALA A 45 7.34 -12.16 10.69
CA ALA A 45 7.11 -13.46 11.31
C ALA A 45 7.14 -14.63 10.32
N GLU A 46 6.56 -14.46 9.12
CA GLU A 46 6.27 -15.59 8.22
C GLU A 46 7.10 -15.55 6.94
N VAL A 47 7.32 -14.36 6.35
CA VAL A 47 7.93 -14.23 5.02
C VAL A 47 9.45 -14.14 5.12
N ILE A 48 9.99 -13.18 5.87
CA ILE A 48 11.43 -12.93 5.97
C ILE A 48 12.19 -14.16 6.50
N PRO A 49 11.71 -14.90 7.53
CA PRO A 49 12.41 -16.09 8.00
C PRO A 49 12.44 -17.24 6.99
N ASN A 50 11.51 -17.25 6.03
CA ASN A 50 11.39 -18.30 5.02
C ASN A 50 11.81 -17.85 3.61
N LEU A 51 12.38 -16.64 3.47
CA LEU A 51 12.71 -16.02 2.17
C LEU A 51 13.54 -16.96 1.28
N ASP A 52 14.60 -17.56 1.82
CA ASP A 52 15.46 -18.49 1.09
C ASP A 52 14.74 -19.75 0.57
N LYS A 53 13.71 -20.22 1.29
CA LYS A 53 12.91 -21.39 0.88
C LYS A 53 11.88 -20.99 -0.17
N ILE A 54 11.28 -19.82 -0.01
CA ILE A 54 10.35 -19.22 -0.99
C ILE A 54 11.08 -19.01 -2.32
N ASP A 55 12.28 -18.44 -2.32
CA ASP A 55 13.09 -18.22 -3.51
C ASP A 55 13.50 -19.52 -4.21
N LYS A 56 13.67 -20.61 -3.45
CA LYS A 56 13.94 -21.96 -3.98
C LYS A 56 12.68 -22.69 -4.45
N GLY A 57 11.51 -22.06 -4.36
CA GLY A 57 10.24 -22.63 -4.80
C GLY A 57 9.74 -23.77 -3.92
N ASP A 58 9.96 -23.71 -2.60
CA ASP A 58 9.47 -24.73 -1.66
C ASP A 58 7.94 -24.85 -1.74
N ARG A 59 7.48 -26.01 -2.25
CA ARG A 59 6.07 -26.27 -2.54
C ARG A 59 5.21 -26.29 -1.28
N GLU A 60 5.78 -26.53 -0.10
CA GLU A 60 5.05 -26.49 1.16
C GLU A 60 4.64 -25.05 1.52
N LEU A 61 5.47 -24.07 1.17
CA LEU A 61 5.21 -22.64 1.39
C LEU A 61 4.42 -21.99 0.26
N MET A 62 4.26 -22.69 -0.88
CA MET A 62 3.55 -22.21 -2.08
C MET A 62 2.24 -22.97 -2.34
N LYS A 63 1.67 -23.62 -1.32
CA LYS A 63 0.40 -24.35 -1.48
C LYS A 63 -0.71 -23.37 -1.83
N SER A 64 -1.21 -23.48 -3.07
CA SER A 64 -2.43 -22.81 -3.57
C SER A 64 -3.66 -23.65 -3.27
#